data_AF-A0A4R1YFU8-F1
#
_entry.id   AF-A0A4R1YFU8-F1
#
_cell.length_a   1.000
_cell.length_b   1.000
_cell.length_c   1.000
_cell.angle_alpha   90.00
_cell.angle_beta   90.00
_cell.angle_gamma   90.00
#
_symmetry.space_group_name_H-M   'P 1'
#
loop_
_entity.id
_entity.type
_entity.pdbx_description
1 polymer ?
#
loop_
_entity_poly.entity_id
_entity_poly.type
_entity_poly.pdbx_seq_one_letter_code
_entity_poly.pdbx_strand_id
1 'polypeptide(L)'
;MFLDYFALGVLIFVVVTLFYAVIAIHDIPHLIAKARNHPHQDAIHVAGWVSLFTLHAIWPFLFIWATLYREDRGWGIRPDGKLSAEAEANAEIARLHARIAELEAQSPEKENA
;
A
#
# COMPACT_ATOMS: atom_id res chain seq x y z
N MET A 1 -9.75 -34.25 -40.41
CA MET A 1 -11.03 -33.51 -40.41
C MET A 1 -11.54 -33.25 -38.99
N PHE A 2 -12.16 -34.21 -38.28
CA PHE A 2 -12.67 -33.98 -36.91
C PHE A 2 -11.59 -33.52 -35.93
N LEU A 3 -10.43 -34.19 -35.92
CA LEU A 3 -9.32 -33.87 -35.03
C LEU A 3 -8.74 -32.47 -35.32
N ASP A 4 -8.77 -32.03 -36.58
CA ASP A 4 -8.29 -30.70 -36.98
C ASP A 4 -9.22 -29.60 -36.49
N TYR A 5 -10.55 -29.78 -36.62
CA TYR A 5 -11.53 -28.85 -36.06
C TYR A 5 -11.54 -28.85 -34.53
N PHE A 6 -11.34 -30.01 -33.91
CA PHE A 6 -11.20 -30.13 -32.46
C PHE A 6 -9.94 -29.40 -31.98
N ALA A 7 -8.80 -29.62 -32.62
CA ALA A 7 -7.55 -28.93 -32.31
C ALA A 7 -7.67 -27.41 -32.53
N LEU A 8 -8.36 -26.97 -33.59
CA LEU A 8 -8.64 -25.56 -33.83
C LEU A 8 -9.50 -24.96 -32.70
N GLY A 9 -10.53 -25.67 -32.24
CA GLY A 9 -11.36 -25.25 -31.11
C GLY A 9 -10.55 -25.11 -29.81
N VAL A 10 -9.71 -26.10 -29.50
CA VAL A 10 -8.80 -26.06 -28.34
C VAL A 10 -7.81 -24.91 -28.47
N LEU A 11 -7.23 -24.68 -29.66
CA LEU A 11 -6.30 -23.59 -29.91
C LEU A 11 -6.93 -22.22 -29.61
N ILE A 12 -8.14 -21.98 -30.12
CA ILE A 12 -8.88 -20.74 -29.85
C ILE A 12 -9.17 -20.60 -28.35
N PHE A 13 -9.64 -21.66 -27.70
CA PHE A 13 -9.91 -21.66 -26.26
C PHE A 13 -8.68 -21.30 -25.43
N VAL A 14 -7.51 -21.88 -25.76
CA VAL A 14 -6.24 -21.58 -25.08
C VAL A 14 -5.85 -20.11 -25.28
N VAL A 15 -5.91 -19.60 -26.51
CA VAL A 15 -5.58 -18.20 -26.82
C VAL A 15 -6.49 -17.24 -26.03
N VAL A 16 -7.79 -17.49 -26.02
CA VAL A 16 -8.76 -16.68 -25.26
C VAL A 16 -8.47 -16.75 -23.76
N THR A 17 -8.22 -17.95 -23.22
CA THR A 17 -7.90 -18.15 -21.81
C THR A 17 -6.64 -17.39 -21.40
N LEU A 18 -5.58 -17.45 -22.22
CA LEU A 18 -4.34 -16.71 -21.96
C LEU A 18 -4.56 -15.20 -22.02
N PHE A 19 -5.35 -14.71 -22.97
CA PHE A 19 -5.66 -13.28 -23.08
C PHE A 19 -6.39 -12.76 -21.84
N TYR A 20 -7.43 -13.47 -21.39
CA TYR A 20 -8.15 -13.10 -20.17
C TYR A 20 -7.30 -13.25 -18.90
N ALA A 21 -6.43 -14.26 -18.82
CA ALA A 21 -5.52 -14.43 -17.70
C ALA A 21 -4.55 -13.23 -17.57
N VAL A 22 -4.03 -12.74 -18.69
CA VAL A 22 -3.14 -11.56 -18.70
C VAL A 22 -3.89 -10.30 -18.27
N ILE A 23 -5.12 -10.08 -18.74
CA ILE A 23 -5.95 -8.94 -18.32
C ILE A 23 -6.19 -8.99 -16.81
N ALA A 24 -6.59 -10.15 -16.29
CA ALA A 24 -6.86 -10.33 -14.86
C ALA A 24 -5.63 -10.01 -13.98
N ILE A 25 -4.42 -10.41 -14.40
CA ILE A 25 -3.18 -10.10 -13.66
C ILE A 25 -2.88 -8.60 -13.65
N HIS A 26 -3.15 -7.89 -14.74
CA HIS A 26 -2.87 -6.45 -14.85
C HIS A 26 -3.77 -5.58 -13.99
N ASP A 27 -4.98 -6.04 -13.68
CA ASP A 27 -5.91 -5.31 -12.84
C ASP A 27 -5.59 -5.46 -11.33
N ILE A 28 -4.73 -6.41 -10.94
CA ILE A 28 -4.33 -6.64 -9.54
C ILE A 28 -3.77 -5.37 -8.87
N PRO A 29 -2.77 -4.65 -9.43
CA PRO A 29 -2.28 -3.40 -8.86
C PRO A 29 -3.38 -2.35 -8.66
N HIS A 30 -4.32 -2.24 -9.60
CA HIS A 30 -5.43 -1.30 -9.49
C HIS A 30 -6.37 -1.67 -8.33
N LEU A 31 -6.70 -2.96 -8.17
CA LEU A 31 -7.50 -3.44 -7.05
C LEU A 31 -6.84 -3.17 -5.70
N ILE A 32 -5.51 -3.34 -5.61
CA ILE A 32 -4.73 -3.01 -4.41
C ILE A 32 -4.77 -1.51 -4.14
N ALA A 33 -4.60 -0.68 -5.18
CA ALA A 33 -4.66 0.77 -5.05
C ALA A 33 -6.03 1.25 -4.57
N LYS A 34 -7.11 0.65 -5.10
CA LYS A 34 -8.49 0.94 -4.67
C LYS A 34 -8.75 0.54 -3.23
N ALA A 35 -8.28 -0.63 -2.82
CA ALA A 35 -8.42 -1.11 -1.44
C ALA A 35 -7.68 -0.24 -0.40
N ARG A 36 -6.70 0.55 -0.83
CA ARG A 36 -5.87 1.41 0.02
C ARG A 36 -6.16 2.91 -0.15
N ASN A 37 -7.30 3.26 -0.78
CA ASN A 37 -7.67 4.62 -1.18
C ASN A 37 -6.51 5.44 -1.77
N HIS A 38 -5.76 4.83 -2.68
CA HIS A 38 -4.63 5.48 -3.32
C HIS A 38 -5.09 6.73 -4.11
N PRO A 39 -4.41 7.89 -4.01
CA PRO A 39 -4.85 9.13 -4.66
C PRO A 39 -4.80 9.05 -6.20
N HIS A 40 -3.96 8.16 -6.75
CA HIS A 40 -3.75 7.98 -8.18
C HIS A 40 -4.25 6.61 -8.71
N GLN A 41 -5.41 6.15 -8.25
CA GLN A 41 -6.02 4.89 -8.69
C GLN A 41 -6.23 4.81 -10.21
N ASP A 42 -6.73 5.89 -10.80
CA ASP A 42 -7.00 5.97 -12.25
C ASP A 42 -5.70 5.94 -13.06
N ALA A 43 -4.65 6.57 -12.53
CA ALA A 43 -3.33 6.52 -13.16
C ALA A 43 -2.75 5.10 -13.14
N ILE A 44 -2.92 4.36 -12.03
CA ILE A 44 -2.49 2.95 -11.94
C ILE A 44 -3.29 2.07 -12.91
N HIS A 45 -4.59 2.34 -13.08
CA HIS A 45 -5.41 1.60 -14.04
C HIS A 45 -4.93 1.83 -15.48
N VAL A 46 -4.83 3.10 -15.90
CA VAL A 46 -4.38 3.46 -17.25
C VAL A 46 -2.95 2.99 -17.49
N ALA A 47 -2.06 3.13 -16.50
CA ALA A 47 -0.68 2.67 -16.60
C ALA A 47 -0.58 1.13 -16.69
N GLY A 48 -1.51 0.38 -16.08
CA GLY A 48 -1.64 -1.06 -16.28
C GLY A 48 -1.88 -1.40 -17.75
N TRP A 49 -2.81 -0.70 -18.41
CA TRP A 49 -3.04 -0.86 -19.85
C TRP A 49 -1.84 -0.40 -20.71
N VAL A 50 -1.16 0.68 -20.35
CA VAL A 50 0.07 1.11 -21.03
C VAL A 50 1.18 0.06 -20.88
N SER A 51 1.23 -0.63 -19.73
CA SER A 51 2.26 -1.63 -19.48
C SER A 51 2.17 -2.84 -20.43
N LEU A 52 0.98 -3.17 -20.93
CA LEU A 52 0.77 -4.18 -21.99
C LEU A 52 1.51 -3.82 -23.28
N PHE A 53 1.49 -2.54 -23.66
CA PHE A 53 2.25 -2.04 -24.82
C PHE A 53 3.76 -2.06 -24.57
N THR A 54 4.20 -1.88 -23.32
CA THR A 54 5.62 -1.94 -22.94
C THR A 54 6.10 -3.35 -22.57
N LEU A 55 5.38 -4.40 -22.97
CA LEU A 55 5.70 -5.80 -22.65
C LEU A 55 5.92 -6.03 -21.14
N HIS A 56 5.02 -5.49 -20.32
CA HIS A 56 5.03 -5.56 -18.86
C HIS A 56 6.25 -4.92 -18.17
N ALA A 57 7.13 -4.20 -18.86
CA ALA A 57 8.33 -3.63 -18.25
C ALA A 57 8.03 -2.69 -17.06
N ILE A 58 6.97 -1.89 -17.17
CA ILE A 58 6.57 -0.91 -16.14
C ILE A 58 5.66 -1.55 -15.07
N TRP A 59 5.14 -2.76 -15.31
CA TRP A 59 4.15 -3.39 -14.42
C TRP A 59 4.65 -3.67 -13.00
N PRO A 60 5.86 -4.24 -12.78
CA PRO A 60 6.39 -4.46 -11.43
C PRO A 60 6.53 -3.16 -10.65
N PHE A 61 6.86 -2.06 -11.33
CA PHE A 61 6.96 -0.74 -10.73
C PHE A 61 5.59 -0.23 -10.26
N LEU A 62 4.55 -0.36 -11.09
CA LEU A 62 3.18 0.01 -10.72
C LEU A 62 2.66 -0.80 -9.54
N PHE A 63 3.00 -2.09 -9.48
CA PHE A 63 2.67 -2.94 -8.36
C PHE A 63 3.33 -2.47 -7.05
N ILE A 64 4.63 -2.16 -7.08
CA ILE A 64 5.33 -1.60 -5.91
C ILE A 64 4.69 -0.28 -5.50
N TRP A 65 4.38 0.59 -6.46
CA TRP A 65 3.77 1.89 -6.19
C TRP A 65 2.38 1.75 -5.54
N ALA A 66 1.52 0.86 -6.06
CA ALA A 66 0.20 0.54 -5.49
C ALA A 66 0.29 0.00 -4.06
N THR A 67 1.34 -0.75 -3.73
CA THR A 67 1.54 -1.34 -2.39
C THR A 67 2.27 -0.41 -1.42
N LEU A 68 2.97 0.61 -1.92
CA LEU A 68 3.76 1.55 -1.13
C LEU A 68 2.88 2.53 -0.36
N TYR A 69 1.79 3.00 -0.97
CA TYR A 69 0.88 3.94 -0.33
C TYR A 69 0.13 3.29 0.85
N ARG A 70 0.03 4.04 1.95
CA ARG A 70 -0.87 3.75 3.06
C ARG A 70 -1.60 5.02 3.48
N GLU A 71 -2.88 4.92 3.81
CA GLU A 71 -3.68 6.07 4.25
C GLU A 71 -3.12 6.73 5.52
N ASP A 72 -2.56 5.94 6.43
CA ASP A 72 -2.05 6.40 7.73
C ASP A 72 -0.67 7.09 7.64
N ARG A 73 0.16 6.76 6.64
CA ARG A 73 1.54 7.24 6.52
C ARG A 73 1.85 7.91 5.17
N GLY A 74 0.90 7.96 4.26
CA GLY A 74 1.08 8.40 2.88
C GLY A 74 2.15 7.58 2.15
N TRP A 75 3.12 8.27 1.57
CA TRP A 75 4.22 7.70 0.78
C TRP A 75 5.47 7.36 1.59
N GLY A 76 5.41 7.45 2.93
CA GLY A 76 6.56 7.19 3.81
C GLY A 76 7.60 8.31 3.87
N ILE A 77 7.54 9.30 2.97
CA ILE A 77 8.35 10.53 3.06
C ILE A 77 7.52 11.58 3.80
N ARG A 78 7.73 11.67 5.11
CA ARG A 78 7.22 12.77 5.93
C ARG A 78 8.15 13.99 5.75
N PRO A 79 7.66 15.12 5.22
CA PRO A 79 8.48 16.33 5.02
C PRO A 79 9.08 16.91 6.31
N ASP A 80 8.51 16.51 7.44
CA ASP A 80 8.62 17.16 8.74
C ASP A 80 9.74 16.60 9.63
N GLY A 81 10.42 15.50 9.25
CA GLY A 81 11.57 14.95 10.01
C GLY A 81 11.24 14.51 11.45
N LYS A 82 9.96 14.52 11.81
CA LYS A 82 9.43 14.18 13.12
C LYS A 82 9.42 12.66 13.31
N LEU A 83 9.73 12.22 14.52
CA LEU A 83 9.66 10.82 14.95
C LEU A 83 8.27 10.23 14.64
N SER A 84 8.10 8.90 14.52
CA SER A 84 6.75 8.31 14.32
C SER A 84 5.79 8.89 15.36
N ALA A 85 4.50 9.05 15.02
CA ALA A 85 3.51 9.54 15.99
C ALA A 85 3.56 8.74 17.31
N GLU A 86 3.89 7.45 17.21
CA GLU A 86 4.17 6.57 18.35
C GLU A 86 5.41 6.99 19.15
N ALA A 87 6.50 7.37 18.49
CA ALA A 87 7.72 7.80 19.14
C ALA A 87 7.61 9.22 19.73
N GLU A 88 6.84 10.13 19.13
CA GLU A 88 6.47 11.42 19.75
C GLU A 88 5.57 11.19 20.98
N ALA A 89 4.55 10.34 20.86
CA ALA A 89 3.68 9.99 21.98
C ALA A 89 4.47 9.32 23.12
N ASN A 90 5.40 8.42 22.82
CA ASN A 90 6.26 7.78 23.83
C ASN A 90 7.19 8.80 24.51
N ALA A 91 7.73 9.77 23.78
CA ALA A 91 8.54 10.83 24.35
C ALA A 91 7.70 11.74 25.28
N GLU A 92 6.45 12.02 24.91
CA GLU A 92 5.52 12.79 25.75
C GLU A 92 5.12 12.01 27.01
N ILE A 93 4.82 10.71 26.90
CA ILE A 93 4.57 9.83 28.04
C ILE A 93 5.77 9.84 29.01
N ALA A 94 6.99 9.70 28.51
CA ALA A 94 8.19 9.75 29.34
C ALA A 94 8.34 11.08 30.08
N ARG A 95 8.02 12.20 29.40
CA ARG A 95 8.05 13.54 30.01
C ARG A 95 6.99 13.71 31.10
N LEU A 96 5.78 13.21 30.86
CA LEU A 96 4.68 13.24 31.84
C LEU A 96 5.02 12.40 33.07
N HIS A 97 5.57 11.20 32.90
CA HIS A 97 6.03 10.37 34.01
C HIS A 97 7.12 11.06 34.85
N ALA A 98 8.08 11.73 34.20
CA ALA A 98 9.10 12.49 34.92
C ALA A 98 8.49 13.64 35.75
N ARG A 99 7.49 14.34 35.19
CA ARG A 99 6.81 15.44 35.90
C ARG A 99 5.95 14.94 37.07
N ILE A 100 5.30 13.79 36.90
CA ILE A 100 4.55 13.14 37.99
C ILE A 100 5.51 12.76 39.12
N ALA A 101 6.64 12.11 38.82
CA ALA A 101 7.64 11.76 39.83
C ALA A 101 8.19 12.98 40.59
N GLU A 102 8.40 14.10 39.88
CA GLU A 102 8.83 15.38 40.49
C GLU A 102 7.75 15.96 41.42
N LEU A 103 6.48 15.91 41.01
CA LEU A 103 5.36 16.40 41.83
C LEU A 103 5.09 15.50 43.04
N GLU A 104 5.16 14.18 42.87
CA GLU A 104 5.07 13.22 43.96
C GLU A 104 6.18 13.42 45.00
N ALA A 105 7.39 13.78 44.57
CA ALA A 105 8.50 14.12 45.48
C ALA A 105 8.28 15.44 46.24
N GLN A 106 7.50 16.39 45.70
CA GLN A 106 7.15 17.68 46.34
C GLN A 106 5.87 17.60 47.21
N SER A 107 5.01 16.62 46.96
CA SER A 107 3.75 16.45 47.69
C SER A 107 3.85 16.04 49.17
N PRO A 108 4.90 15.37 49.71
CA PRO A 108 4.93 15.00 51.13
C PRO A 108 5.09 16.21 52.08
N GLU A 109 5.38 17.40 51.55
CA GLU A 109 5.56 18.62 52.35
C GLU A 109 4.22 19.37 52.62
N LYS A 110 3.13 19.05 51.89
CA LYS A 110 1.83 19.72 52.07
C LYS A 110 0.81 18.99 52.94
N GLU A 111 1.06 17.73 53.31
CA GLU A 111 0.14 16.96 54.17
C GLU A 111 0.45 17.13 55.67
N ASN A 112 1.59 17.74 56.03
CA ASN A 112 2.05 17.90 57.42
C ASN A 112 2.04 19.36 57.93
N ALA A 113 1.32 20.28 57.27
CA ALA A 113 1.21 21.70 57.66
C ALA A 113 -0.21 22.08 58.06
#